data_AF-A7GZM9-F1
#
_entry.id   AF-A7GZM9-F1
#
_cell.length_a   1.000
_cell.length_b   1.000
_cell.length_c   1.000
_cell.angle_alpha   90.00
_cell.angle_beta   90.00
_cell.angle_gamma   90.00
#
_symmetry.space_group_name_H-M   'P 1'
#
loop_
_entity.id
_entity.type
_entity.pdbx_description
1 polymer ?
#
loop_
_entity_poly.entity_id
_entity_poly.type
_entity_poly.pdbx_seq_one_letter_code
_entity_poly.pdbx_strand_id
1 'polypeptide(L)' 'MQDKNVVKQKIEAILKARGEFFTELDRQVPKKNGTDVFDFDAVKKADLKEIYARFYAYDYSLRKLLPDVYDAFDVNFNV' A
#
# COMPACT_ATOMS: atom_id res chain seq x y z
N MET A 1 11.42 -9.15 -23.56
CA MET A 1 10.72 -9.18 -22.25
C MET A 1 11.71 -8.75 -21.17
N GLN A 2 11.28 -8.02 -20.14
CA GLN A 2 12.11 -7.79 -18.96
C GLN A 2 12.37 -9.13 -18.24
N ASP A 3 13.49 -9.23 -17.53
CA ASP A 3 13.83 -10.40 -16.72
C ASP A 3 12.80 -10.59 -15.59
N LYS A 4 12.25 -11.80 -15.47
CA LYS A 4 11.27 -12.20 -14.44
C LYS A 4 11.76 -11.89 -13.02
N ASN A 5 13.03 -12.14 -12.72
CA ASN A 5 13.61 -11.87 -11.40
C ASN A 5 13.68 -10.38 -11.12
N VAL A 6 13.98 -9.56 -12.14
CA VAL A 6 13.98 -8.09 -12.02
C VAL A 6 12.56 -7.58 -11.75
N VAL A 7 11.55 -8.11 -12.43
CA VAL A 7 10.15 -7.74 -12.17
C VAL A 7 9.71 -8.17 -10.78
N LYS A 8 10.05 -9.40 -10.35
CA LYS A 8 9.79 -9.90 -9.00
C LYS A 8 10.35 -8.96 -7.93
N GLN A 9 11.63 -8.58 -8.03
CA GLN A 9 12.28 -7.65 -7.09
C GLN A 9 11.60 -6.28 -7.03
N LYS A 10 11.16 -5.75 -8.17
CA LYS A 10 10.43 -4.47 -8.22
C LYS A 10 9.08 -4.57 -7.53
N ILE A 11 8.36 -5.68 -7.70
CA ILE A 11 7.10 -5.92 -6.99
C ILE A 11 7.34 -6.04 -5.49
N GLU A 12 8.36 -6.80 -5.05
CA GLU A 12 8.73 -6.90 -3.63
C GLU A 12 9.02 -5.52 -3.03
N ALA A 13 9.73 -4.66 -3.76
CA ALA A 13 10.00 -3.28 -3.33
C ALA A 13 8.71 -2.44 -3.20
N ILE A 14 7.77 -2.58 -4.14
CA ILE A 14 6.45 -1.93 -4.07
C ILE A 14 5.68 -2.39 -2.82
N LEU A 15 5.62 -3.71 -2.58
CA LEU A 15 4.90 -4.28 -1.45
C LEU A 15 5.54 -3.89 -0.12
N LYS A 16 6.87 -3.85 -0.06
CA LYS A 16 7.62 -3.36 1.11
C LYS A 16 7.32 -1.89 1.40
N ALA A 17 7.41 -1.01 0.40
CA ALA A 17 7.10 0.41 0.56
C ALA A 17 5.66 0.65 1.01
N ARG A 18 4.71 -0.15 0.49
CA ARG A 18 3.31 -0.15 0.93
C ARG A 18 3.19 -0.50 2.41
N GLY A 19 3.85 -1.58 2.86
CA GLY A 19 3.87 -1.99 4.26
C GLY A 19 4.45 -0.92 5.19
N GLU A 20 5.59 -0.34 4.81
CA GLU A 20 6.24 0.74 5.56
C GLU A 20 5.35 1.98 5.70
N PHE A 21 4.60 2.32 4.65
CA PHE A 21 3.63 3.42 4.71
C PHE A 21 2.51 3.15 5.73
N PHE A 22 1.96 1.93 5.76
CA PHE A 22 0.93 1.57 6.74
C PHE A 22 1.47 1.51 8.16
N THR A 23 2.70 1.01 8.37
CA THR A 23 3.37 1.06 9.68
C THR A 23 3.53 2.49 10.19
N GLU A 24 3.90 3.43 9.30
CA GLU A 24 4.03 4.83 9.67
C GLU A 24 2.67 5.48 9.96
N LEU A 25 1.61 5.09 9.26
CA LEU A 25 0.26 5.51 9.61
C LEU A 25 -0.19 4.96 10.97
N ASP A 26 0.06 3.69 11.28
CA ASP A 26 -0.27 3.10 12.58
C ASP A 26 0.46 3.82 13.73
N ARG A 27 1.68 4.31 13.48
CA ARG A 27 2.45 5.10 14.46
C ARG A 27 1.83 6.47 14.73
N GLN A 28 1.19 7.09 13.74
CA GLN A 28 0.72 8.48 13.82
C GLN A 28 -0.79 8.61 14.03
N VAL A 29 -1.57 7.63 13.61
CA VAL A 29 -3.04 7.69 13.53
C VAL A 29 -3.62 6.56 14.36
N PRO A 30 -4.32 6.85 15.48
CA PRO A 30 -4.93 5.81 16.29
C PRO A 30 -6.04 5.09 15.50
N LYS A 31 -6.41 3.90 15.94
CA LYS A 31 -7.51 3.14 15.34
C LYS A 31 -8.86 3.46 15.99
N LYS A 32 -9.94 3.45 15.21
CA LYS A 32 -11.31 3.64 15.70
C LYS A 32 -11.75 2.44 16.52
N ASN A 33 -11.98 2.63 17.82
CA ASN A 33 -12.70 1.70 18.70
C ASN A 33 -12.27 0.21 18.59
N GLY A 34 -10.97 -0.06 18.48
CA GLY A 34 -10.45 -1.44 18.38
C GLY A 34 -10.66 -2.12 17.02
N THR A 35 -10.99 -1.37 15.97
CA THR A 35 -11.03 -1.85 14.57
C THR A 35 -9.70 -1.58 13.87
N ASP A 36 -9.53 -2.04 12.62
CA ASP A 36 -8.35 -1.70 11.80
C ASP A 36 -8.48 -0.35 11.06
N VAL A 37 -9.60 0.37 11.27
CA VAL A 37 -9.88 1.64 10.61
C VAL A 37 -9.15 2.78 11.31
N PHE A 38 -8.40 3.58 10.55
CA PHE A 38 -7.71 4.76 11.05
C PHE A 38 -8.67 5.87 11.48
N ASP A 39 -8.43 6.45 12.67
CA ASP A 39 -9.15 7.59 13.23
C ASP A 39 -8.42 8.90 12.93
N PHE A 40 -8.52 9.36 11.68
CA PHE A 40 -7.94 10.65 11.28
C PHE A 40 -8.59 11.85 11.99
N ASP A 41 -9.81 11.70 12.50
CA ASP A 41 -10.50 12.79 13.21
C ASP A 41 -9.85 13.06 14.58
N ALA A 42 -9.11 12.09 15.13
CA ALA A 42 -8.34 12.21 16.37
C ALA A 42 -6.98 12.90 16.21
N VAL A 43 -6.54 13.21 14.98
CA VAL A 43 -5.21 13.79 14.71
C VAL A 43 -5.33 15.25 14.26
N LYS A 44 -4.61 16.16 14.94
CA LYS A 44 -4.66 17.63 14.68
C LYS A 44 -3.67 18.14 13.61
N LYS A 45 -2.93 17.25 12.92
CA LYS A 45 -1.92 17.63 11.93
C LYS A 45 -2.54 17.87 10.55
N ALA A 46 -1.90 18.71 9.73
CA ALA A 46 -2.28 19.01 8.35
C ALA A 46 -2.69 17.76 7.57
N ASP A 47 -3.71 17.93 6.71
CA ASP A 47 -4.70 16.96 6.20
C ASP A 47 -4.22 15.52 5.92
N LEU A 48 -3.84 14.79 6.97
CA LEU A 48 -3.40 13.38 6.88
C LEU A 48 -4.48 12.50 6.25
N LYS A 49 -5.75 12.86 6.47
CA LYS A 49 -6.91 12.21 5.84
C LYS A 49 -6.88 12.39 4.32
N GLU A 50 -6.67 13.60 3.82
CA GLU A 50 -6.58 13.85 2.38
C GLU A 50 -5.35 13.16 1.77
N ILE A 51 -4.19 13.24 2.43
CA ILE A 51 -2.96 12.56 1.98
C ILE A 51 -3.19 11.05 1.88
N TYR A 52 -3.79 10.44 2.91
CA TYR A 52 -4.11 9.02 2.90
C TYR A 52 -5.11 8.66 1.81
N ALA A 53 -6.16 9.46 1.60
CA ALA A 53 -7.15 9.19 0.55
C ALA A 53 -6.52 9.17 -0.84
N ARG A 54 -5.60 10.10 -1.12
CA ARG A 54 -4.83 10.15 -2.38
C ARG A 54 -3.90 8.94 -2.53
N PHE A 55 -3.18 8.57 -1.46
CA PHE A 55 -2.36 7.36 -1.45
C PHE A 55 -3.19 6.11 -1.68
N TYR A 56 -4.33 5.97 -1.00
CA TYR A 56 -5.20 4.80 -1.10
C TYR A 56 -5.76 4.62 -2.51
N ALA A 57 -6.16 5.71 -3.18
CA ALA A 57 -6.61 5.66 -4.57
C ALA A 57 -5.49 5.20 -5.53
N TYR A 58 -4.26 5.67 -5.31
CA TYR A 58 -3.09 5.22 -6.04
C TYR A 58 -2.79 3.72 -5.78
N ASP A 59 -2.71 3.32 -4.51
CA ASP A 59 -2.49 1.93 -4.08
C ASP A 59 -3.56 0.99 -4.64
N TYR A 60 -4.82 1.40 -4.64
CA TYR A 60 -5.93 0.64 -5.20
C TYR A 60 -5.75 0.39 -6.69
N SER A 61 -5.38 1.42 -7.44
CA SER A 61 -5.13 1.32 -8.89
C SER A 61 -3.94 0.39 -9.16
N LEU A 62 -2.87 0.50 -8.37
CA LEU A 62 -1.70 -0.38 -8.48
C LEU A 62 -2.06 -1.84 -8.16
N ARG A 63 -2.82 -2.10 -7.10
CA ARG A 63 -3.29 -3.45 -6.75
C ARG A 63 -4.19 -4.08 -7.81
N LYS A 64 -4.91 -3.29 -8.60
CA LYS A 64 -5.66 -3.80 -9.75
C LYS A 64 -4.77 -4.19 -10.93
N LEU A 65 -3.66 -3.48 -11.11
CA LEU A 65 -2.68 -3.77 -12.16
C LEU A 65 -1.80 -4.97 -11.81
N LEU A 66 -1.47 -5.17 -10.52
CA LEU A 66 -0.53 -6.20 -10.09
C LEU A 66 -0.89 -7.62 -10.55
N PRO A 67 -2.15 -8.10 -10.49
CA PRO A 67 -2.53 -9.42 -11.02
C PRO A 67 -2.18 -9.62 -12.49
N ASP A 68 -2.45 -8.64 -13.36
CA ASP A 68 -2.10 -8.73 -14.78
C ASP A 68 -0.57 -8.81 -14.98
N VAL A 69 0.19 -8.10 -14.14
CA VAL A 69 1.66 -8.15 -14.13
C VAL A 69 2.15 -9.50 -13.61
N TYR A 70 1.48 -10.07 -12.60
CA TYR A 70 1.81 -11.37 -12.03
C TYR A 70 1.65 -12.46 -13.08
N ASP A 71 0.53 -12.45 -13.80
CA ASP A 71 0.24 -13.40 -14.88
C ASP A 71 1.21 -13.23 -16.05
N ALA A 72 1.49 -11.99 -16.47
CA ALA A 72 2.39 -11.71 -17.61
C ALA A 72 3.85 -12.15 -17.37
N PHE A 73 4.30 -12.19 -16.12
CA PHE A 73 5.67 -12.56 -15.74
C PHE A 73 5.75 -13.89 -14.97
N ASP A 74 4.63 -14.60 -14.80
CA ASP A 74 4.54 -15.88 -14.08
C ASP A 74 5.11 -15.79 -12.65
N VAL A 75 4.79 -14.72 -11.93
CA VAL A 75 5.21 -14.48 -10.53
C VAL A 75 4.01 -14.56 -9.60
N ASN A 76 4.22 -15.04 -8.37
CA ASN A 76 3.15 -15.17 -7.39
C ASN A 76 3.60 -14.57 -6.05
N PHE A 77 2.72 -13.77 -5.45
CA PHE A 77 2.92 -13.12 -4.16
C PHE A 77 1.72 -13.38 -3.27
N ASN A 78 1.98 -13.85 -2.05
CA ASN A 78 0.96 -14.00 -1.03
C ASN A 78 0.87 -12.67 -0.27
N VAL A 79 -0.12 -11.83 -0.60
CA VAL A 79 -0.30 -10.46 -0.08
C VAL A 79 -1.67 -10.24 0.50
#